data_AF-A0A0C3RZG6-F1
#
_entry.id   AF-A0A0C3RZG6-F1
#
_cell.length_a   1.000
_cell.length_b   1.000
_cell.length_c   1.000
_cell.angle_alpha   90.00
_cell.angle_beta   90.00
_cell.angle_gamma   90.00
#
_symmetry.space_group_name_H-M   'P 1'
#
loop_
_entity.id
_entity.type
_entity.pdbx_description
1 polymer ?
#
loop_
_entity_poly.entity_id
_entity_poly.type
_entity_poly.pdbx_seq_one_letter_code
_entity_poly.pdbx_strand_id
1 'polypeptide(L)'
;MSADTAAQSRTLYAQLLALPAPLYPAAGRFPADGLDAALQAQTAALLAHPALECAYHLLNHALYPAHFLVRHMQNARAGQHLHGILHRIEGDYANARVWYREASGLGERANEATVREGEEEFVRFWSGVAGVGAGDDERRRKEKALDAAMAYLDRVEKLKNASKGQVQDAGRGTEERKDLEKLSRAELVSVVEWIAAKYGWGRWNGGDASRAYTESTDEQKREMVDQQSGGEGFRKF
;
A
#
# COMPACT_ATOMS: atom_id res chain seq x y z
N MET A 1 -3.62 -0.31 26.66
CA MET A 1 -2.49 -0.48 25.73
C MET A 1 -1.22 -0.61 26.55
N SER A 2 -0.39 -1.65 26.36
CA SER A 2 0.92 -1.68 27.01
C SER A 2 1.82 -0.62 26.37
N ALA A 3 2.25 0.38 27.15
CA ALA A 3 3.10 1.48 26.68
C ALA A 3 4.38 0.99 25.99
N ASP A 4 4.83 -0.22 26.34
CA ASP A 4 6.03 -0.87 25.80
C ASP A 4 5.87 -1.20 24.29
N THR A 5 4.77 -1.82 23.89
CA THR A 5 4.53 -2.20 22.47
C THR A 5 4.42 -0.98 21.54
N ALA A 6 3.87 0.13 22.04
CA ALA A 6 3.73 1.35 21.25
C ALA A 6 5.05 2.09 21.07
N ALA A 7 5.97 1.98 22.03
CA ALA A 7 7.34 2.50 21.89
C ALA A 7 8.14 1.63 20.91
N GLN A 8 8.07 0.30 21.04
CA GLN A 8 8.70 -0.66 20.13
C GLN A 8 8.27 -0.44 18.68
N SER A 9 6.97 -0.28 18.43
CA SER A 9 6.45 0.00 17.09
C SER A 9 6.99 1.30 16.47
N ARG A 10 7.15 2.37 17.27
CA ARG A 10 7.73 3.62 16.78
C ARG A 10 9.23 3.49 16.48
N THR A 11 9.97 2.75 17.31
CA THR A 11 11.38 2.44 17.03
C THR A 11 11.51 1.63 15.74
N LEU A 12 10.69 0.61 15.56
CA LEU A 12 10.65 -0.19 14.33
C LEU A 12 10.30 0.69 13.13
N TYR A 13 9.30 1.57 13.26
CA TYR A 13 8.91 2.50 12.21
C TYR A 13 10.08 3.40 11.79
N ALA A 14 10.83 3.96 12.75
CA ALA A 14 12.03 4.75 12.44
C ALA A 14 13.10 3.96 11.69
N GLN A 15 13.30 2.68 12.03
CA GLN A 15 14.22 1.78 11.31
C GLN A 15 13.74 1.51 9.88
N LEU A 16 12.45 1.25 9.69
CA LEU A 16 11.84 1.05 8.38
C LEU A 16 11.96 2.30 7.49
N LEU A 17 11.84 3.50 8.07
CA LEU A 17 12.05 4.75 7.33
C LEU A 17 13.50 4.98 6.89
N ALA A 18 14.48 4.32 7.50
CA ALA A 18 15.87 4.37 7.06
C ALA A 18 16.13 3.51 5.81
N LEU A 19 15.25 2.55 5.48
CA LEU A 19 15.35 1.75 4.27
C LEU A 19 15.04 2.59 3.01
N PRO A 20 15.56 2.21 1.82
CA PRO A 20 15.20 2.84 0.55
C PRO A 20 13.69 2.87 0.30
N ALA A 21 13.20 3.97 -0.26
CA ALA A 21 11.77 4.14 -0.51
C ALA A 21 11.26 3.05 -1.48
N PRO A 22 10.13 2.40 -1.19
CA PRO A 22 9.62 1.33 -2.03
C PRO A 22 8.96 1.91 -3.29
N LEU A 23 9.74 1.99 -4.36
CA LEU A 23 9.25 2.45 -5.67
C LEU A 23 9.18 1.32 -6.71
N TYR A 24 10.13 0.38 -6.66
CA TYR A 24 10.17 -0.85 -7.47
C TYR A 24 10.53 -2.02 -6.54
N PRO A 25 10.41 -3.29 -7.00
CA PRO A 25 10.74 -4.42 -6.18
C PRO A 25 12.22 -4.38 -5.75
N ALA A 26 12.50 -4.86 -4.55
CA ALA A 26 13.87 -5.05 -4.10
C ALA A 26 14.66 -5.97 -5.05
N ALA A 27 15.96 -5.72 -5.20
CA ALA A 27 16.83 -6.56 -6.02
C ALA A 27 16.96 -7.97 -5.39
N GLY A 28 16.46 -9.01 -6.04
CA GLY A 28 16.54 -10.38 -5.56
C GLY A 28 15.54 -11.32 -6.24
N ARG A 29 15.82 -12.62 -6.23
CA ARG A 29 14.96 -13.62 -6.91
C ARG A 29 13.64 -13.89 -6.17
N PHE A 30 13.54 -13.55 -4.90
CA PHE A 30 12.35 -13.75 -4.07
C PHE A 30 12.31 -12.72 -2.91
N PRO A 31 11.58 -11.61 -3.02
CA PRO A 31 11.45 -10.63 -1.94
C PRO A 31 10.49 -11.09 -0.83
N ALA A 32 10.33 -12.40 -0.61
CA ALA A 32 9.42 -12.95 0.40
C ALA A 32 9.76 -12.44 1.82
N ASP A 33 11.03 -12.13 2.06
CA ASP A 33 11.58 -11.72 3.36
C ASP A 33 11.90 -10.23 3.47
N GLY A 34 11.53 -9.42 2.46
CA GLY A 34 11.84 -7.99 2.41
C GLY A 34 13.34 -7.68 2.31
N LEU A 35 13.71 -6.43 2.62
CA LEU A 35 15.10 -5.97 2.65
C LEU A 35 15.82 -6.39 3.93
N ASP A 36 15.08 -6.48 5.05
CA ASP A 36 15.62 -6.87 6.35
C ASP A 36 14.70 -7.89 7.04
N ALA A 37 15.18 -9.13 7.17
CA ALA A 37 14.46 -10.23 7.79
C ALA A 37 14.21 -10.01 9.30
N ALA A 38 15.09 -9.30 10.01
CA ALA A 38 14.90 -8.99 11.42
C ALA A 38 13.78 -7.96 11.62
N LEU A 39 13.68 -6.96 10.73
CA LEU A 39 12.57 -6.01 10.74
C LEU A 39 11.24 -6.68 10.36
N GLN A 40 11.26 -7.66 9.45
CA GLN A 40 10.09 -8.47 9.13
C GLN A 40 9.61 -9.27 10.35
N ALA A 41 10.51 -9.97 11.05
CA ALA A 41 10.15 -10.74 12.24
C ALA A 41 9.60 -9.83 13.36
N GLN A 42 10.22 -8.66 13.57
CA GLN A 42 9.74 -7.66 14.52
C GLN A 42 8.36 -7.12 14.15
N THR A 43 8.11 -6.87 12.87
CA THR A 43 6.80 -6.43 12.36
C THR A 43 5.70 -7.41 12.74
N ALA A 44 5.88 -8.70 12.46
CA ALA A 44 4.92 -9.75 12.82
C ALA A 44 4.75 -9.89 14.34
N ALA A 45 5.83 -9.71 15.12
CA ALA A 45 5.80 -9.84 16.57
C ALA A 45 5.02 -8.71 17.29
N LEU A 46 4.82 -7.55 16.64
CA LEU A 46 4.05 -6.45 17.22
C LEU A 46 2.58 -6.80 17.45
N LEU A 47 2.03 -7.73 16.65
CA LEU A 47 0.61 -8.07 16.64
C LEU A 47 -0.24 -6.78 16.51
N ALA A 48 0.19 -5.90 15.61
CA ALA A 48 -0.43 -4.60 15.36
C ALA A 48 -1.75 -4.75 14.58
N HIS A 49 -2.40 -3.63 14.26
CA HIS A 49 -3.54 -3.68 13.36
C HIS A 49 -3.07 -4.21 11.98
N PRO A 50 -3.81 -5.10 11.29
CA PRO A 50 -3.37 -5.70 10.03
C PRO A 50 -2.97 -4.70 8.94
N ALA A 51 -3.67 -3.56 8.86
CA ALA A 51 -3.30 -2.49 7.95
C ALA A 51 -1.93 -1.86 8.31
N LEU A 52 -1.61 -1.71 9.60
CA LEU A 52 -0.33 -1.15 10.07
C LEU A 52 0.81 -2.14 9.78
N GLU A 53 0.58 -3.41 10.08
CA GLU A 53 1.50 -4.51 9.79
C GLU A 53 1.80 -4.58 8.28
N CYS A 54 0.77 -4.49 7.45
CA CYS A 54 0.92 -4.44 6.00
C CYS A 54 1.77 -3.25 5.53
N ALA A 55 1.48 -2.04 6.04
CA ALA A 55 2.24 -0.85 5.67
C ALA A 55 3.73 -0.97 6.08
N TYR A 56 4.04 -1.60 7.22
CA TYR A 56 5.42 -1.89 7.63
C TYR A 56 6.09 -2.90 6.70
N HIS A 57 5.39 -3.95 6.30
CA HIS A 57 5.90 -4.89 5.29
C HIS A 57 6.21 -4.19 3.95
N LEU A 58 5.35 -3.27 3.50
CA LEU A 58 5.61 -2.47 2.29
C LEU A 58 6.84 -1.57 2.43
N LEU A 59 7.04 -0.92 3.59
CA LEU A 59 8.27 -0.16 3.86
C LEU A 59 9.52 -1.03 3.84
N ASN A 60 9.41 -2.31 4.24
CA ASN A 60 10.48 -3.30 4.14
C ASN A 60 10.58 -3.99 2.77
N HIS A 61 9.77 -3.61 1.77
CA HIS A 61 9.67 -4.31 0.48
C HIS A 61 9.28 -5.80 0.59
N ALA A 62 8.67 -6.21 1.71
CA ALA A 62 8.21 -7.57 1.95
C ALA A 62 6.83 -7.78 1.30
N LEU A 63 6.82 -8.00 -0.01
CA LEU A 63 5.59 -8.01 -0.80
C LEU A 63 4.70 -9.22 -0.51
N TYR A 64 5.27 -10.38 -0.20
CA TYR A 64 4.50 -11.60 0.11
C TYR A 64 3.60 -11.45 1.37
N PRO A 65 4.13 -11.11 2.56
CA PRO A 65 3.27 -10.91 3.73
C PRO A 65 2.33 -9.72 3.56
N ALA A 66 2.74 -8.65 2.86
CA ALA A 66 1.85 -7.55 2.53
C ALA A 66 0.66 -8.03 1.68
N HIS A 67 0.91 -8.82 0.63
CA HIS A 67 -0.12 -9.39 -0.24
C HIS A 67 -1.09 -10.28 0.54
N PHE A 68 -0.58 -11.06 1.50
CA PHE A 68 -1.40 -11.89 2.38
C PHE A 68 -2.36 -11.06 3.23
N LEU A 69 -1.93 -9.91 3.76
CA LEU A 69 -2.79 -9.07 4.59
C LEU A 69 -3.83 -8.32 3.76
N VAL A 70 -3.43 -7.71 2.65
CA VAL A 70 -4.33 -6.84 1.88
C VAL A 70 -5.50 -7.60 1.23
N ARG A 71 -5.31 -8.88 0.85
CA ARG A 71 -6.42 -9.73 0.34
C ARG A 71 -7.55 -9.92 1.36
N HIS A 72 -7.27 -9.77 2.65
CA HIS A 72 -8.28 -9.84 3.72
C HIS A 72 -8.92 -8.48 4.03
N MET A 73 -8.44 -7.39 3.41
CA MET A 73 -8.92 -6.02 3.61
C MET A 73 -9.41 -5.38 2.29
N GLN A 74 -9.76 -6.18 1.28
CA GLN A 74 -10.14 -5.71 -0.07
C GLN A 74 -11.43 -4.88 -0.10
N ASN A 75 -12.27 -4.96 0.93
CA ASN A 75 -13.49 -4.17 1.04
C ASN A 75 -13.36 -3.08 2.14
N ALA A 76 -12.13 -2.67 2.46
CA ALA A 76 -11.80 -1.49 3.27
C ALA A 76 -10.98 -0.49 2.46
N ARG A 77 -11.29 0.80 2.53
CA ARG A 77 -10.60 1.85 1.75
C ARG A 77 -9.10 1.94 2.07
N ALA A 78 -8.73 1.83 3.35
CA ALA A 78 -7.32 1.72 3.74
C ALA A 78 -6.62 0.47 3.14
N GLY A 79 -7.30 -0.68 3.11
CA GLY A 79 -6.78 -1.91 2.51
C GLY A 79 -6.62 -1.81 0.99
N GLN A 80 -7.59 -1.18 0.32
CA GLN A 80 -7.55 -0.87 -1.11
C GLN A 80 -6.39 0.08 -1.44
N HIS A 81 -6.14 1.09 -0.61
CA HIS A 81 -4.99 2.00 -0.78
C HIS A 81 -3.67 1.22 -0.70
N LEU A 82 -3.50 0.39 0.33
CA LEU A 82 -2.32 -0.47 0.49
C LEU A 82 -2.16 -1.48 -0.67
N HIS A 83 -3.26 -2.04 -1.18
CA HIS A 83 -3.27 -2.89 -2.39
C HIS A 83 -2.69 -2.14 -3.61
N GLY A 84 -3.13 -0.90 -3.83
CA GLY A 84 -2.62 -0.09 -4.94
C GLY A 84 -1.13 0.22 -4.81
N ILE A 85 -0.67 0.52 -3.59
CA ILE A 85 0.76 0.72 -3.31
C ILE A 85 1.55 -0.57 -3.57
N LEU A 86 1.04 -1.72 -3.11
CA LEU A 86 1.66 -3.04 -3.32
C LEU A 86 1.86 -3.32 -4.81
N HIS A 87 0.80 -3.26 -5.61
CA HIS A 87 0.88 -3.56 -7.04
C HIS A 87 1.71 -2.53 -7.82
N ARG A 88 1.72 -1.26 -7.39
CA ARG A 88 2.66 -0.26 -7.92
C ARG A 88 4.10 -0.70 -7.72
N ILE A 89 4.47 -1.14 -6.52
CA ILE A 89 5.83 -1.61 -6.21
C ILE A 89 6.16 -2.85 -7.02
N GLU A 90 5.23 -3.80 -7.16
CA GLU A 90 5.39 -4.99 -8.02
C GLU A 90 5.59 -4.64 -9.51
N GLY A 91 5.11 -3.47 -9.92
CA GLY A 91 5.13 -3.02 -11.31
C GLY A 91 3.93 -3.48 -12.13
N ASP A 92 2.85 -3.92 -11.46
CA ASP A 92 1.52 -4.17 -12.02
C ASP A 92 0.66 -2.91 -11.90
N TYR A 93 0.91 -1.97 -12.81
CA TYR A 93 0.24 -0.68 -12.76
C TYR A 93 -1.22 -0.73 -13.21
N ALA A 94 -1.64 -1.78 -13.92
CA ALA A 94 -3.05 -1.94 -14.28
C ALA A 94 -3.88 -2.19 -13.01
N ASN A 95 -3.44 -3.14 -12.18
CA ASN A 95 -4.08 -3.40 -10.89
C ASN A 95 -3.89 -2.22 -9.91
N ALA A 96 -2.72 -1.59 -9.88
CA ALA A 96 -2.51 -0.41 -9.03
C ALA A 96 -3.54 0.70 -9.28
N ARG A 97 -3.87 0.98 -10.56
CA ARG A 97 -4.88 1.99 -10.94
C ARG A 97 -6.28 1.61 -10.48
N VAL A 98 -6.68 0.34 -10.59
CA VAL A 98 -7.98 -0.14 -10.09
C VAL A 98 -8.08 0.15 -8.59
N TRP A 99 -7.07 -0.26 -7.82
CA TRP A 99 -7.09 -0.10 -6.37
C TRP A 99 -6.98 1.35 -5.89
N TYR A 100 -6.23 2.21 -6.59
CA TYR A 100 -6.22 3.66 -6.31
C TYR A 100 -7.59 4.30 -6.58
N ARG A 101 -8.29 3.88 -7.65
CA ARG A 101 -9.66 4.34 -7.90
C ARG A 101 -10.61 3.92 -6.79
N GLU A 102 -10.52 2.66 -6.34
CA GLU A 102 -11.31 2.20 -5.20
C GLU A 102 -10.97 2.98 -3.92
N ALA A 103 -9.70 3.11 -3.56
CA ALA A 103 -9.26 3.87 -2.39
C ALA A 103 -9.75 5.33 -2.38
N SER A 104 -9.90 5.96 -3.56
CA SER A 104 -10.39 7.34 -3.69
C SER A 104 -11.87 7.55 -3.35
N GLY A 105 -12.65 6.45 -3.25
CA GLY A 105 -14.10 6.54 -3.08
C GLY A 105 -14.89 6.69 -4.38
N LEU A 106 -14.22 6.85 -5.53
CA LEU A 106 -14.84 6.96 -6.86
C LEU A 106 -14.91 5.62 -7.62
N GLY A 107 -14.45 4.54 -7.01
CA GLY A 107 -14.52 3.20 -7.57
C GLY A 107 -15.92 2.59 -7.54
N GLU A 108 -16.12 1.60 -8.39
CA GLU A 108 -17.41 0.95 -8.64
C GLU A 108 -17.62 -0.30 -7.77
N ARG A 109 -16.56 -0.83 -7.14
CA ARG A 109 -16.63 -2.06 -6.33
C ARG A 109 -17.18 -1.82 -4.93
N ALA A 110 -17.50 -0.58 -4.59
CA ALA A 110 -18.08 -0.23 -3.31
C ALA A 110 -19.49 -0.76 -3.17
N ASN A 111 -19.81 -1.31 -2.01
CA ASN A 111 -21.15 -1.71 -1.62
C ASN A 111 -21.45 -1.24 -0.19
N GLU A 112 -22.64 -1.58 0.31
CA GLU A 112 -23.08 -1.20 1.66
C GLU A 112 -22.19 -1.75 2.77
N ALA A 113 -21.47 -2.86 2.52
CA ALA A 113 -20.53 -3.46 3.47
C ALA A 113 -19.11 -2.87 3.37
N THR A 114 -18.85 -1.96 2.42
CA THR A 114 -17.53 -1.33 2.28
C THR A 114 -17.19 -0.46 3.47
N VAL A 115 -16.08 -0.78 4.13
CA VAL A 115 -15.54 0.05 5.22
C VAL A 115 -14.86 1.27 4.61
N ARG A 116 -15.46 2.44 4.79
CA ARG A 116 -15.02 3.70 4.16
C ARG A 116 -13.81 4.35 4.84
N GLU A 117 -13.39 3.85 6.00
CA GLU A 117 -12.24 4.38 6.75
C GLU A 117 -10.95 4.29 5.92
N GLY A 118 -10.25 5.42 5.80
CA GLY A 118 -9.00 5.57 5.03
C GLY A 118 -9.20 6.27 3.69
N GLU A 119 -10.44 6.39 3.20
CA GLU A 119 -10.76 7.19 2.00
C GLU A 119 -10.34 8.65 2.19
N GLU A 120 -10.57 9.20 3.37
CA GLU A 120 -10.20 10.57 3.72
C GLU A 120 -8.69 10.80 3.64
N GLU A 121 -7.89 9.78 3.95
CA GLU A 121 -6.44 9.87 3.95
C GLU A 121 -5.89 9.84 2.53
N PHE A 122 -6.39 8.92 1.69
CA PHE A 122 -6.08 8.91 0.26
C PHE A 122 -6.36 10.28 -0.37
N VAL A 123 -7.58 10.80 -0.13
CA VAL A 123 -8.02 12.07 -0.68
C VAL A 123 -7.17 13.21 -0.13
N ARG A 124 -6.91 13.25 1.19
CA ARG A 124 -6.09 14.29 1.82
C ARG A 124 -4.69 14.35 1.21
N PHE A 125 -4.00 13.22 1.13
CA PHE A 125 -2.64 13.17 0.62
C PHE A 125 -2.58 13.60 -0.85
N TRP A 126 -3.34 12.95 -1.72
CA TRP A 126 -3.24 13.19 -3.16
C TRP A 126 -3.86 14.52 -3.60
N SER A 127 -4.89 15.03 -2.94
CA SER A 127 -5.36 16.41 -3.19
C SER A 127 -4.32 17.45 -2.76
N GLY A 128 -3.56 17.19 -1.69
CA GLY A 128 -2.43 18.02 -1.29
C GLY A 128 -1.32 18.03 -2.34
N VAL A 129 -1.00 16.88 -2.93
CA VAL A 129 -0.06 16.77 -4.07
C VAL A 129 -0.58 17.54 -5.28
N ALA A 130 -1.89 17.55 -5.52
CA ALA A 130 -2.53 18.32 -6.59
C ALA A 130 -2.60 19.83 -6.32
N GLY A 131 -2.22 20.30 -5.12
CA GLY A 131 -2.35 21.70 -4.71
C GLY A 131 -3.79 22.15 -4.45
N VAL A 132 -4.69 21.21 -4.16
CA VAL A 132 -6.13 21.44 -3.92
C VAL A 132 -6.40 21.54 -2.41
N GLY A 133 -7.08 22.60 -2.00
CA GLY A 133 -7.32 22.94 -0.59
C GLY A 133 -8.59 22.30 -0.01
N ALA A 134 -8.79 22.47 1.29
CA ALA A 134 -9.97 21.94 2.00
C ALA A 134 -11.28 22.70 1.71
N GLY A 135 -11.24 23.81 0.98
CA GLY A 135 -12.41 24.62 0.63
C GLY A 135 -13.10 24.20 -0.67
N ASP A 136 -12.55 23.24 -1.41
CA ASP A 136 -13.16 22.72 -2.64
C ASP A 136 -14.26 21.69 -2.35
N ASP A 137 -15.22 21.58 -3.27
CA ASP A 137 -16.28 20.55 -3.24
C ASP A 137 -15.68 19.13 -3.09
N GLU A 138 -16.30 18.30 -2.26
CA GLU A 138 -15.77 16.98 -1.88
C GLU A 138 -15.55 16.08 -3.10
N ARG A 139 -16.49 16.06 -4.04
CA ARG A 139 -16.39 15.24 -5.24
C ARG A 139 -15.24 15.72 -6.11
N ARG A 140 -15.16 17.03 -6.34
CA ARG A 140 -14.05 17.63 -7.10
C ARG A 140 -12.70 17.32 -6.46
N ARG A 141 -12.62 17.36 -5.12
CA ARG A 141 -11.41 17.02 -4.37
C ARG A 141 -10.99 15.56 -4.57
N LYS A 142 -11.95 14.62 -4.54
CA LYS A 142 -11.71 13.20 -4.84
C LYS A 142 -11.21 13.01 -6.27
N GLU A 143 -11.83 13.67 -7.24
CA GLU A 143 -11.43 13.60 -8.64
C GLU A 143 -9.99 14.11 -8.82
N LYS A 144 -9.64 15.24 -8.20
CA LYS A 144 -8.28 15.80 -8.25
C LYS A 144 -7.25 14.94 -7.54
N ALA A 145 -7.62 14.33 -6.42
CA ALA A 145 -6.77 13.36 -5.73
C ALA A 145 -6.49 12.15 -6.63
N LEU A 146 -7.53 11.59 -7.25
CA LEU A 146 -7.38 10.46 -8.17
C LEU A 146 -6.51 10.83 -9.38
N ASP A 147 -6.76 11.99 -10.01
CA ASP A 147 -5.95 12.49 -11.13
C ASP A 147 -4.46 12.56 -10.78
N ALA A 148 -4.12 13.10 -9.60
CA ALA A 148 -2.73 13.21 -9.14
C ALA A 148 -2.09 11.85 -8.87
N ALA A 149 -2.84 10.92 -8.27
CA ALA A 149 -2.38 9.56 -8.03
C ALA A 149 -2.12 8.81 -9.35
N MET A 150 -3.01 8.97 -10.35
CA MET A 150 -2.85 8.39 -11.69
C MET A 150 -1.65 8.98 -12.43
N ALA A 151 -1.50 10.31 -12.41
CA ALA A 151 -0.36 10.98 -13.02
C ALA A 151 0.97 10.54 -12.40
N TYR A 152 0.99 10.27 -11.10
CA TYR A 152 2.15 9.67 -10.44
C TYR A 152 2.40 8.24 -10.95
N LEU A 153 1.40 7.36 -11.01
CA LEU A 153 1.56 6.00 -11.55
C LEU A 153 2.10 6.02 -12.99
N ASP A 154 1.61 6.93 -13.83
CA ASP A 154 2.09 7.10 -15.22
C ASP A 154 3.58 7.46 -15.27
N ARG A 155 4.06 8.33 -14.37
CA ARG A 155 5.48 8.68 -14.27
C ARG A 155 6.34 7.50 -13.82
N VAL A 156 5.88 6.76 -12.81
CA VAL A 156 6.55 5.55 -12.31
C VAL A 156 6.66 4.49 -13.40
N GLU A 157 5.57 4.24 -14.12
CA GLU A 157 5.49 3.29 -15.22
C GLU A 157 6.35 3.72 -16.41
N LYS A 158 6.31 5.00 -16.79
CA LYS A 158 7.17 5.54 -17.84
C LYS A 158 8.65 5.36 -17.52
N LEU A 159 9.04 5.61 -16.27
CA LEU A 159 10.42 5.44 -15.82
C LEU A 159 10.84 3.95 -15.87
N LYS A 160 9.97 3.03 -15.45
CA LYS A 160 10.18 1.57 -15.60
C LYS A 160 10.38 1.20 -17.07
N ASN A 161 9.45 1.63 -17.94
CA ASN A 161 9.44 1.24 -19.36
C ASN A 161 10.62 1.84 -20.14
N ALA A 162 11.18 2.96 -19.67
CA ALA A 162 12.41 3.52 -20.21
C ALA A 162 13.68 2.77 -19.77
N SER A 163 13.59 1.87 -18.78
CA SER A 163 14.72 1.07 -18.31
C SER A 163 15.12 0.04 -19.36
N LYS A 164 16.42 0.03 -19.68
CA LYS A 164 17.03 -0.99 -20.54
C LYS A 164 17.62 -2.17 -19.75
N GLY A 165 17.52 -2.10 -18.42
CA GLY A 165 18.13 -3.07 -17.50
C GLY A 165 17.11 -3.63 -16.52
N GLN A 166 17.58 -3.99 -15.34
CA GLN A 166 16.69 -4.46 -14.28
C GLN A 166 15.76 -3.32 -13.83
N VAL A 167 14.52 -3.65 -13.46
CA VAL A 167 13.52 -2.64 -13.06
C VAL A 167 13.96 -1.82 -11.84
N GLN A 168 14.63 -2.45 -10.87
CA GLN A 168 15.14 -1.77 -9.68
C GLN A 168 16.16 -0.64 -9.99
N ASP A 169 16.77 -0.66 -11.18
CA ASP A 169 17.75 0.33 -11.61
C ASP A 169 17.13 1.43 -12.48
N ALA A 170 15.84 1.34 -12.79
CA ALA A 170 15.16 2.29 -13.65
C ALA A 170 15.24 3.71 -13.09
N GLY A 171 15.88 4.60 -13.84
CA GLY A 171 16.10 5.99 -13.45
C GLY A 171 17.10 6.19 -12.30
N ARG A 172 17.87 5.18 -11.88
CA ARG A 172 18.80 5.32 -10.75
C ARG A 172 19.69 6.56 -10.91
N GLY A 173 19.64 7.45 -9.92
CA GLY A 173 20.42 8.69 -9.87
C GLY A 173 19.82 9.91 -10.58
N THR A 174 18.71 9.76 -11.32
CA THR A 174 18.02 10.90 -11.94
C THR A 174 17.18 11.67 -10.92
N GLU A 175 16.94 12.95 -11.16
CA GLU A 175 16.04 13.75 -10.31
C GLU A 175 14.61 13.21 -10.34
N GLU A 176 14.13 12.76 -11.50
CA GLU A 176 12.80 12.14 -11.62
C GLU A 176 12.65 10.93 -10.68
N ARG A 177 13.67 10.06 -10.63
CA ARG A 177 13.65 8.92 -9.71
C ARG A 177 13.62 9.36 -8.25
N LYS A 178 14.44 10.34 -7.86
CA LYS A 178 14.49 10.85 -6.48
C LYS A 178 13.15 11.47 -6.08
N ASP A 179 12.52 12.22 -6.97
CA ASP A 179 11.21 12.83 -6.74
C ASP A 179 10.12 11.77 -6.57
N LEU A 180 10.12 10.73 -7.41
CA LEU A 180 9.17 9.62 -7.29
C LEU A 180 9.41 8.81 -6.01
N GLU A 181 10.65 8.54 -5.62
CA GLU A 181 10.99 7.87 -4.35
C GLU A 181 10.54 8.68 -3.14
N LYS A 182 10.75 10.00 -3.18
CA LYS A 182 10.30 10.91 -2.13
C LYS A 182 8.78 10.88 -1.99
N LEU A 183 8.05 10.93 -3.10
CA LEU A 183 6.59 10.89 -3.08
C LEU A 183 6.05 9.52 -2.66
N SER A 184 6.68 8.44 -3.13
CA SER A 184 6.38 7.07 -2.70
C SER A 184 6.48 6.89 -1.18
N ARG A 185 7.59 7.38 -0.59
CA ARG A 185 7.79 7.34 0.86
C ARG A 185 6.77 8.20 1.57
N ALA A 186 6.54 9.43 1.09
CA ALA A 186 5.61 10.36 1.71
C ALA A 186 4.18 9.78 1.77
N GLU A 187 3.73 9.10 0.72
CA GLU A 187 2.42 8.44 0.71
C GLU A 187 2.33 7.33 1.77
N LEU A 188 3.29 6.42 1.81
CA LEU A 188 3.31 5.34 2.81
C LEU A 188 3.43 5.86 4.23
N VAL A 189 4.23 6.90 4.47
CA VAL A 189 4.31 7.60 5.76
C VAL A 189 2.95 8.12 6.18
N SER A 190 2.27 8.82 5.26
CA SER A 190 0.94 9.39 5.47
C SER A 190 -0.08 8.31 5.87
N VAL A 191 -0.06 7.18 5.17
CA VAL A 191 -0.93 6.03 5.46
C VAL A 191 -0.60 5.41 6.82
N VAL A 192 0.68 5.17 7.12
CA VAL A 192 1.11 4.63 8.43
C VAL A 192 0.65 5.52 9.58
N GLU A 193 0.88 6.83 9.48
CA GLU A 193 0.53 7.78 10.52
C GLU A 193 -0.99 7.84 10.74
N TRP A 194 -1.78 7.81 9.66
CA TRP A 194 -3.23 7.74 9.75
C TRP A 194 -3.70 6.45 10.42
N ILE A 195 -3.20 5.28 9.97
CA ILE A 195 -3.56 3.98 10.56
C ILE A 195 -3.22 3.96 12.05
N ALA A 196 -2.02 4.43 12.42
CA ALA A 196 -1.56 4.39 13.80
C ALA A 196 -2.27 5.42 14.69
N ALA A 197 -2.68 6.57 14.14
CA ALA A 197 -3.55 7.52 14.85
C ALA A 197 -4.95 6.94 15.09
N LYS A 198 -5.48 6.21 14.11
CA LYS A 198 -6.82 5.62 14.16
C LYS A 198 -6.92 4.39 15.06
N TYR A 199 -6.01 3.43 14.88
CA TYR A 199 -6.07 2.11 15.52
C TYR A 199 -5.02 1.91 16.63
N GLY A 200 -4.08 2.86 16.77
CA GLY A 200 -3.00 2.82 17.74
C GLY A 200 -1.70 2.26 17.17
N TRP A 201 -0.58 2.65 17.80
CA TRP A 201 0.76 2.20 17.44
C TRP A 201 1.13 0.82 17.99
N GLY A 202 0.49 0.38 19.08
CA GLY A 202 0.85 -0.86 19.78
C GLY A 202 0.03 -2.06 19.34
N ARG A 203 0.08 -3.12 20.15
CA ARG A 203 -0.69 -4.34 19.93
C ARG A 203 -2.18 -4.05 19.72
N TRP A 204 -2.75 -4.65 18.69
CA TRP A 204 -4.17 -4.58 18.39
C TRP A 204 -4.99 -5.35 19.41
N ASN A 205 -6.04 -4.71 19.94
CA ASN A 205 -6.90 -5.30 20.97
C ASN A 205 -8.21 -5.86 20.39
N GLY A 206 -8.36 -5.87 19.06
CA GLY A 206 -9.56 -6.37 18.38
C GLY A 206 -9.61 -7.88 18.17
N GLY A 207 -8.71 -8.65 18.80
CA GLY A 207 -8.66 -10.11 18.70
C GLY A 207 -7.65 -10.62 17.65
N ASP A 208 -7.99 -11.72 16.98
CA ASP A 208 -7.17 -12.48 16.02
C ASP A 208 -7.14 -11.90 14.59
N ALA A 209 -7.15 -10.56 14.48
CA ALA A 209 -7.26 -9.82 13.22
C ALA A 209 -8.59 -9.98 12.43
N SER A 210 -9.42 -10.99 12.73
CA SER A 210 -10.69 -11.26 12.03
C SER A 210 -11.64 -10.07 11.95
N ARG A 211 -11.66 -9.22 12.98
CA ARG A 211 -12.49 -8.01 13.03
C ARG A 211 -12.03 -6.87 12.11
N ALA A 212 -10.76 -6.89 11.70
CA ALA A 212 -10.23 -5.97 10.70
C ALA A 212 -10.36 -6.52 9.29
N TYR A 213 -10.66 -7.82 9.15
CA TYR A 213 -10.88 -8.43 7.85
C TYR A 213 -12.28 -8.09 7.35
N THR A 214 -12.34 -7.71 6.10
CA THR A 214 -13.59 -7.36 5.43
C THR A 214 -14.02 -8.51 4.55
N GLU A 215 -15.31 -8.83 4.57
CA GLU A 215 -15.85 -9.79 3.61
C GLU A 215 -15.64 -9.28 2.18
N SER A 216 -15.01 -10.11 1.36
CA SER A 216 -14.84 -9.85 -0.06
C SER A 216 -16.20 -9.92 -0.78
N THR A 217 -16.38 -9.09 -1.80
CA THR A 217 -17.53 -9.21 -2.71
C THR A 217 -17.42 -10.49 -3.54
N ASP A 218 -18.52 -10.94 -4.15
CA ASP A 218 -18.48 -12.14 -5.00
C ASP A 218 -17.59 -11.96 -6.24
N GLU A 219 -17.47 -10.73 -6.76
CA GLU A 219 -16.50 -10.36 -7.80
C GLU A 219 -15.05 -10.53 -7.28
N GLN A 220 -14.75 -9.96 -6.11
CA GLN A 220 -13.42 -10.08 -5.49
C GLN A 220 -13.05 -11.53 -5.15
N LYS A 221 -14.02 -12.36 -4.75
CA LYS A 221 -13.80 -13.80 -4.51
C LYS A 221 -13.41 -14.53 -5.80
N ARG A 222 -14.07 -14.21 -6.93
CA ARG A 222 -13.77 -14.81 -8.24
C ARG A 222 -12.38 -14.42 -8.72
N GLU A 223 -12.02 -13.15 -8.61
CA GLU A 223 -10.68 -12.66 -8.94
C GLU A 223 -9.60 -13.30 -8.04
N MET A 224 -9.87 -13.44 -6.74
CA MET A 224 -8.96 -14.13 -5.82
C MET A 224 -8.74 -15.59 -6.22
N VAL A 225 -9.79 -16.29 -6.66
CA VAL A 225 -9.68 -17.66 -7.17
C VAL A 225 -8.85 -17.67 -8.46
N ASP A 226 -9.07 -16.76 -9.40
CA ASP A 226 -8.32 -16.68 -10.66
C ASP A 226 -6.82 -16.38 -10.42
N GLN A 227 -6.53 -15.44 -9.51
CA GLN A 227 -5.17 -15.10 -9.08
C GLN A 227 -4.46 -16.25 -8.33
N GLN A 228 -5.19 -17.05 -7.53
CA GLN A 228 -4.65 -18.26 -6.88
C GLN A 228 -4.48 -19.43 -7.84
N SER A 229 -5.33 -19.52 -8.87
CA SER A 229 -5.29 -20.57 -9.89
C SER A 229 -4.22 -20.31 -10.95
N GLY A 230 -3.68 -19.08 -11.01
CA GLY A 230 -2.67 -18.68 -11.98
C GLY A 230 -3.20 -18.73 -13.41
N GLY A 231 -3.93 -17.68 -13.81
CA GLY A 231 -4.26 -17.45 -15.22
C GLY A 231 -3.01 -17.55 -16.11
N GLU A 232 -3.13 -18.39 -17.15
CA GLU A 232 -2.19 -18.71 -18.25
C GLU A 232 -0.73 -18.23 -18.11
N GLY A 233 0.05 -18.91 -17.26
CA GLY A 233 1.48 -18.63 -17.16
C GLY A 233 2.32 -19.64 -16.36
N PHE A 234 1.71 -20.54 -15.60
CA PHE A 234 2.45 -21.61 -14.95
C PHE A 234 2.83 -22.70 -15.96
N ARG A 235 4.13 -23.00 -16.08
CA ARG A 235 4.59 -24.24 -16.71
C ARG A 235 3.91 -25.40 -16.00
N LYS A 236 3.14 -26.19 -16.77
CA LYS A 236 2.72 -27.52 -16.35
C LYS A 236 3.98 -28.37 -16.18
N PHE A 237 4.16 -28.94 -14.99
CA PHE A 237 5.01 -30.11 -14.81
C PHE A 237 4.22 -31.36 -15.21
#